data_AF-A0A1C6FAG9-F1
#
_entry.id   AF-A0A1C6FAG9-F1
#
_cell.length_a   1.000
_cell.length_b   1.000
_cell.length_c   1.000
_cell.angle_alpha   90.00
_cell.angle_beta   90.00
_cell.angle_gamma   90.00
#
_symmetry.space_group_name_H-M   'P 1'
#
loop_
_entity.id
_entity.type
_entity.pdbx_description
1 polymer ?
#
loop_
_entity_poly.entity_id
_entity_poly.type
_entity_poly.pdbx_seq_one_letter_code
_entity_poly.pdbx_strand_id
1 'polypeptide(L)'
;MSGTEDAIAEAYRDMAKGATLIFAASVSHAESIAEKIPDSVVITGKTKNRENIINAFTERKIPCLINCMVFTEGTDIPLVETVIIARPTQSDSLYTQMVGRGLRLHPDKEKLTLIDCVGITGKRSLCTAPSLLGIDISNISKAQQDKLEGDLFELPEKIERAADTPSSWIRNIEIVNLWAREQQYNLHDINFFQMPDGRLICNLPERKKLIIPCPDELGNVIYNGSRTDMQSAIDTVYTELNENYSDSEYIWNLEKAKRWGRYPASDKQINLIKRKCRNEEIDFDSLTKLQASQILNRVMGG
;
A
#
# COMPACT_ATOMS: atom_id res chain seq x y z
N MET A 1 -0.73 16.86 31.67
CA MET A 1 -1.28 16.50 30.35
C MET A 1 -1.95 17.73 29.74
N SER A 2 -1.22 18.85 29.56
CA SER A 2 -1.79 20.07 28.95
C SER A 2 -1.16 20.40 27.59
N GLY A 3 0.00 19.80 27.27
CA GLY A 3 0.74 20.13 26.05
C GLY A 3 0.22 19.45 24.78
N THR A 4 -0.55 18.36 24.89
CA THR A 4 -1.04 17.63 23.72
C THR A 4 -2.20 18.36 23.05
N GLU A 5 -3.13 18.87 23.85
CA GLU A 5 -4.31 19.61 23.41
C GLU A 5 -3.91 20.98 22.85
N ASP A 6 -2.91 21.63 23.45
CA ASP A 6 -2.34 22.89 22.95
C ASP A 6 -1.72 22.70 21.56
N ALA A 7 -0.97 21.60 21.34
CA ALA A 7 -0.39 21.26 20.04
C ALA A 7 -1.46 20.93 18.98
N ILE A 8 -2.55 20.24 19.35
CA ILE A 8 -3.68 19.99 18.44
C ILE A 8 -4.35 21.30 18.03
N ALA A 9 -4.57 22.20 18.99
CA ALA A 9 -5.17 23.50 18.73
C ALA A 9 -4.25 24.40 17.88
N GLU A 10 -2.94 24.32 18.07
CA GLU A 10 -1.94 24.98 17.22
C GLU A 10 -1.98 24.44 15.79
N ALA A 11 -1.95 23.11 15.61
CA ALA A 11 -2.07 22.49 14.30
C ALA A 11 -3.38 22.87 13.58
N TYR A 12 -4.50 22.96 14.32
CA TYR A 12 -5.74 23.49 13.79
C TYR A 12 -5.59 24.93 13.28
N ARG A 13 -5.03 25.84 14.08
CA ARG A 13 -4.89 27.26 13.70
C ARG A 13 -3.96 27.46 12.50
N ASP A 14 -2.86 26.71 12.45
CA ASP A 14 -1.79 26.97 11.48
C ASP A 14 -1.99 26.22 10.16
N MET A 15 -2.67 25.07 10.20
CA MET A 15 -2.73 24.15 9.06
C MET A 15 -4.14 23.84 8.57
N ALA A 16 -5.17 23.97 9.40
CA ALA A 16 -6.52 23.61 8.99
C ALA A 16 -7.08 24.60 7.95
N LYS A 17 -7.81 24.06 6.99
CA LYS A 17 -8.51 24.81 5.94
C LYS A 17 -9.98 24.45 5.93
N GLY A 18 -10.84 25.47 6.00
CA GLY A 18 -12.29 25.32 5.90
C GLY A 18 -12.90 24.48 7.04
N ALA A 19 -14.01 23.82 6.74
CA ALA A 19 -14.75 23.03 7.71
C ALA A 19 -13.92 21.83 8.22
N THR A 20 -13.69 21.77 9.53
CA THR A 20 -12.75 20.83 10.14
C THR A 20 -13.43 19.80 11.04
N LEU A 21 -13.03 18.53 10.91
CA LEU A 21 -13.48 17.42 11.76
C LEU A 21 -12.29 16.85 12.55
N ILE A 22 -12.39 16.86 13.89
CA ILE A 22 -11.34 16.39 14.80
C ILE A 22 -11.78 15.11 15.52
N PHE A 23 -11.04 14.03 15.35
CA PHE A 23 -11.29 12.75 16.02
C PHE A 23 -10.51 12.67 17.33
N ALA A 24 -11.20 12.84 18.46
CA ALA A 24 -10.62 12.80 19.79
C ALA A 24 -10.61 11.39 20.40
N ALA A 25 -9.71 11.17 21.35
CA ALA A 25 -9.51 9.86 21.99
C ALA A 25 -10.59 9.49 23.02
N SER A 26 -11.19 10.49 23.68
CA SER A 26 -12.23 10.33 24.69
C SER A 26 -13.12 11.58 24.73
N VAL A 27 -14.26 11.51 25.42
CA VAL A 27 -15.16 12.67 25.59
C VAL A 27 -14.45 13.81 26.32
N SER A 28 -13.75 13.50 27.40
CA SER A 28 -12.96 14.49 28.15
C SER A 28 -11.84 15.10 27.31
N HIS A 29 -11.20 14.31 26.43
CA HIS A 29 -10.20 14.83 25.50
C HIS A 29 -10.85 15.76 24.46
N ALA A 30 -12.02 15.41 23.93
CA ALA A 30 -12.78 16.26 23.01
C ALA A 30 -13.15 17.61 23.63
N GLU A 31 -13.65 17.58 24.87
CA GLU A 31 -13.99 18.79 25.65
C GLU A 31 -12.74 19.65 25.90
N SER A 32 -11.62 19.04 26.28
CA SER A 32 -10.35 19.75 26.52
C SER A 32 -9.80 20.41 25.24
N ILE A 33 -9.93 19.76 24.08
CA ILE A 33 -9.57 20.38 22.78
C ILE A 33 -10.52 21.55 22.48
N ALA A 34 -11.82 21.39 22.74
CA ALA A 34 -12.82 22.41 22.45
C ALA A 34 -12.60 23.70 23.23
N GLU A 35 -12.14 23.61 24.48
CA GLU A 35 -11.75 24.77 25.30
C GLU A 35 -10.61 25.59 24.65
N LYS A 36 -9.82 24.98 23.77
CA LYS A 36 -8.67 25.60 23.09
C LYS A 36 -8.98 26.08 21.67
N ILE A 37 -10.13 25.70 21.11
CA ILE A 37 -10.55 26.02 19.75
C ILE A 37 -11.88 26.80 19.82
N PRO A 38 -11.86 28.14 19.64
CA PRO A 38 -13.08 28.95 19.61
C PRO A 38 -14.09 28.44 18.58
N ASP A 39 -15.38 28.57 18.92
CA ASP A 39 -16.52 28.19 18.08
C ASP A 39 -16.56 26.71 17.66
N SER A 40 -15.74 25.85 18.29
CA SER A 40 -15.80 24.41 18.08
C SER A 40 -16.97 23.78 18.85
N VAL A 41 -17.51 22.69 18.30
CA VAL A 41 -18.62 21.96 18.92
C VAL A 41 -18.25 20.50 19.11
N VAL A 42 -18.42 20.01 20.35
CA VAL A 42 -18.19 18.61 20.70
C VAL A 42 -19.45 17.77 20.44
N ILE A 43 -19.28 16.66 19.72
CA ILE A 43 -20.33 15.67 19.50
C ILE A 43 -19.93 14.36 20.16
N THR A 44 -20.85 13.81 20.94
CA THR A 44 -20.70 12.53 21.65
C THR A 44 -21.94 11.65 21.42
N GLY A 45 -21.89 10.39 21.87
CA GLY A 45 -23.05 9.49 21.82
C GLY A 45 -24.28 10.02 22.58
N LYS A 46 -24.11 10.98 23.50
CA LYS A 46 -25.19 11.57 24.30
C LYS A 46 -25.75 12.86 23.69
N THR A 47 -25.14 13.40 22.64
CA THR A 47 -25.58 14.65 22.00
C THR A 47 -26.95 14.46 21.35
N LYS A 48 -27.94 15.23 21.81
CA LYS A 48 -29.27 15.37 21.20
C LYS A 48 -29.21 16.35 20.02
N ASN A 49 -30.13 16.24 19.06
CA ASN A 49 -30.23 17.14 17.88
C ASN A 49 -28.97 17.17 16.98
N ARG A 50 -28.35 16.01 16.74
CA ARG A 50 -27.12 15.92 15.92
C ARG A 50 -27.30 16.46 14.51
N GLU A 51 -28.46 16.21 13.89
CA GLU A 51 -28.77 16.68 12.53
C GLU A 51 -28.64 18.20 12.41
N ASN A 52 -29.14 18.97 13.39
CA ASN A 52 -29.03 20.42 13.36
C ASN A 52 -27.56 20.89 13.44
N ILE A 53 -26.74 20.21 14.23
CA ILE A 53 -25.32 20.52 14.36
C ILE A 53 -24.58 20.18 13.06
N ILE A 54 -24.89 19.03 12.44
CA ILE A 54 -24.32 18.62 11.16
C ILE A 54 -24.71 19.60 10.04
N ASN A 55 -25.97 20.04 10.01
CA ASN A 55 -26.44 21.05 9.05
C ASN A 55 -25.71 22.37 9.24
N ALA A 56 -25.58 22.86 10.49
CA ALA A 56 -24.84 24.08 10.79
C ALA A 56 -23.35 23.96 10.41
N PHE A 57 -22.73 22.79 10.58
CA PHE A 57 -21.37 22.53 10.13
C PHE A 57 -21.25 22.51 8.60
N THR A 58 -22.20 21.87 7.91
CA THR A 58 -22.24 21.81 6.44
C THR A 58 -22.44 23.22 5.83
N GLU A 59 -23.20 24.08 6.50
CA GLU A 59 -23.39 25.49 6.16
C GLU A 59 -22.20 26.38 6.59
N ARG A 60 -21.10 25.80 7.10
CA ARG A 60 -19.90 26.49 7.63
C ARG A 60 -20.19 27.45 8.80
N LYS A 61 -21.35 27.34 9.46
CA LYS A 61 -21.66 28.10 10.68
C LYS A 61 -20.91 27.58 11.89
N ILE A 62 -20.55 26.29 11.86
CA ILE A 62 -19.64 25.68 12.83
C ILE A 62 -18.34 25.38 12.09
N PRO A 63 -17.22 26.03 12.42
CA PRO A 63 -15.97 25.83 11.70
C PRO A 63 -15.30 24.49 12.06
N CYS A 64 -15.51 24.00 13.29
CA CYS A 64 -14.83 22.83 13.81
C CYS A 64 -15.78 21.92 14.59
N LEU A 65 -15.89 20.67 14.16
CA LEU A 65 -16.56 19.60 14.92
C LEU A 65 -15.52 18.69 15.55
N ILE A 66 -15.65 18.44 16.85
CA ILE A 66 -14.79 17.53 17.59
C ILE A 66 -15.63 16.34 18.00
N ASN A 67 -15.28 15.15 17.54
CA ASN A 67 -16.07 13.95 17.74
C ASN A 67 -15.29 12.90 18.54
N CYS A 68 -16.00 12.22 19.44
CA CYS A 68 -15.46 11.07 20.17
C CYS A 68 -16.37 9.85 19.98
N MET A 69 -15.89 8.83 19.26
CA MET A 69 -16.61 7.55 19.06
C MET A 69 -18.03 7.70 18.47
N VAL A 70 -18.31 8.83 17.82
CA VAL A 70 -19.50 9.11 17.04
C VAL A 70 -19.09 9.41 15.60
N PHE A 71 -19.96 9.11 14.63
CA PHE A 71 -19.67 9.09 13.18
C PHE A 71 -18.90 7.87 12.65
N THR A 72 -18.82 6.79 13.45
CA THR A 72 -18.29 5.50 13.00
C THR A 72 -19.23 4.80 12.01
N GLU A 73 -20.55 5.06 12.07
CA GLU A 73 -21.54 4.53 11.12
C GLU A 73 -22.62 5.58 10.76
N GLY A 74 -23.05 5.60 9.50
CA GLY A 74 -24.35 6.15 9.06
C GLY A 74 -24.58 7.67 9.06
N THR A 75 -23.58 8.53 9.34
CA THR A 75 -23.80 9.99 9.29
C THR A 75 -23.26 10.60 8.00
N ASP A 76 -24.12 11.33 7.29
CA ASP A 76 -23.75 12.08 6.10
C ASP A 76 -23.30 13.52 6.47
N ILE A 77 -21.99 13.77 6.50
CA ILE A 77 -21.40 15.11 6.60
C ILE A 77 -20.82 15.43 5.20
N PRO A 78 -21.49 16.25 4.37
CA PRO A 78 -21.12 16.44 2.96
C PRO A 78 -19.83 17.25 2.76
N LEU A 79 -19.60 18.25 3.61
CA LEU A 79 -18.52 19.21 3.43
C LEU A 79 -17.55 19.20 4.62
N VAL A 80 -16.49 18.41 4.47
CA VAL A 80 -15.32 18.40 5.36
C VAL A 80 -14.10 18.69 4.49
N GLU A 81 -13.34 19.71 4.84
CA GLU A 81 -12.15 20.19 4.12
C GLU A 81 -10.86 19.87 4.87
N THR A 82 -10.94 19.71 6.20
CA THR A 82 -9.84 19.25 7.04
C THR A 82 -10.29 18.13 7.97
N VAL A 83 -9.47 17.09 8.10
CA VAL A 83 -9.60 16.06 9.15
C VAL A 83 -8.36 16.10 10.03
N ILE A 84 -8.56 16.16 11.35
CA ILE A 84 -7.49 16.08 12.35
C ILE A 84 -7.64 14.79 13.16
N ILE A 85 -6.58 13.99 13.20
CA ILE A 85 -6.52 12.76 13.99
C ILE A 85 -5.79 13.06 15.30
N ALA A 86 -6.57 13.27 16.36
CA ALA A 86 -6.09 13.48 17.73
C ALA A 86 -6.18 12.19 18.58
N ARG A 87 -6.58 11.07 17.97
CA ARG A 87 -6.77 9.79 18.64
C ARG A 87 -5.75 8.77 18.18
N PRO A 88 -4.93 8.21 19.10
CA PRO A 88 -4.17 7.00 18.79
C PRO A 88 -5.13 5.85 18.42
N THR A 89 -4.99 5.28 17.23
CA THR A 89 -5.74 4.08 16.82
C THR A 89 -4.79 2.97 16.41
N GLN A 90 -5.09 1.75 16.89
CA GLN A 90 -4.44 0.53 16.45
C GLN A 90 -5.24 -0.23 15.35
N SER A 91 -6.38 0.30 14.91
CA SER A 91 -7.17 -0.26 13.80
C SER A 91 -7.01 0.57 12.52
N ASP A 92 -6.61 -0.09 11.43
CA ASP A 92 -6.47 0.51 10.10
C ASP A 92 -7.83 0.78 9.46
N SER A 93 -8.81 -0.09 9.71
CA SER A 93 -10.19 0.09 9.30
C SER A 93 -10.79 1.34 9.95
N LEU A 94 -10.58 1.55 11.26
CA LEU A 94 -11.05 2.75 11.95
C LEU A 94 -10.36 4.01 11.41
N TYR A 95 -9.05 3.96 11.15
CA TYR A 95 -8.32 5.07 10.55
C TYR A 95 -8.87 5.44 9.17
N THR A 96 -9.08 4.45 8.31
CA THR A 96 -9.69 4.62 6.99
C THR A 96 -11.10 5.20 7.07
N GLN A 97 -11.92 4.74 8.02
CA GLN A 97 -13.25 5.29 8.24
C GLN A 97 -13.20 6.77 8.65
N MET A 98 -12.28 7.16 9.53
CA MET A 98 -12.13 8.55 9.98
C MET A 98 -11.74 9.48 8.81
N VAL A 99 -10.73 9.09 8.03
CA VAL A 99 -10.27 9.86 6.86
C VAL A 99 -11.33 9.87 5.76
N GLY A 100 -12.01 8.74 5.52
CA GLY A 100 -13.04 8.58 4.50
C GLY A 100 -14.22 9.53 4.64
N ARG A 101 -14.52 10.03 5.86
CA ARG A 101 -15.53 11.09 6.06
C ARG A 101 -15.13 12.40 5.39
N GLY A 102 -13.83 12.69 5.32
CA GLY A 102 -13.28 13.86 4.64
C GLY A 102 -13.19 13.72 3.12
N LEU A 103 -13.25 12.51 2.56
CA LEU A 103 -12.98 12.26 1.14
C LEU A 103 -14.20 12.39 0.22
N ARG A 104 -15.40 12.67 0.77
CA ARG A 104 -16.60 12.83 -0.07
C ARG A 104 -16.48 13.99 -1.04
N LEU A 105 -16.88 13.81 -2.29
CA LEU A 105 -16.84 14.88 -3.28
C LEU A 105 -17.83 16.00 -2.92
N HIS A 106 -17.41 17.25 -3.11
CA HIS A 106 -18.27 18.42 -2.98
C HIS A 106 -17.86 19.45 -4.02
N PRO A 107 -18.78 20.16 -4.70
CA PRO A 107 -18.44 21.13 -5.75
C PRO A 107 -17.41 22.18 -5.32
N ASP A 108 -17.51 22.64 -4.07
CA ASP A 108 -16.59 23.64 -3.50
C ASP A 108 -15.33 23.03 -2.84
N LYS A 109 -15.05 21.74 -3.04
CA LYS A 109 -13.91 21.05 -2.42
C LYS A 109 -13.05 20.35 -3.46
N GLU A 110 -11.84 20.88 -3.64
CA GLU A 110 -10.82 20.31 -4.51
C GLU A 110 -10.01 19.20 -3.82
N LYS A 111 -9.69 19.38 -2.53
CA LYS A 111 -8.84 18.44 -1.78
C LYS A 111 -9.21 18.37 -0.29
N LEU A 112 -8.79 17.30 0.36
CA LEU A 112 -8.86 17.12 1.81
C LEU A 112 -7.49 17.40 2.44
N THR A 113 -7.45 18.22 3.49
CA THR A 113 -6.27 18.36 4.35
C THR A 113 -6.36 17.35 5.49
N LEU A 114 -5.36 16.47 5.62
CA LEU A 114 -5.29 15.51 6.71
C LEU A 114 -4.13 15.87 7.65
N ILE A 115 -4.43 16.07 8.92
CA ILE A 115 -3.46 16.39 9.96
C ILE A 115 -3.45 15.25 10.99
N ASP A 116 -2.29 14.67 11.23
CA ASP A 116 -2.13 13.58 12.20
C ASP A 116 -1.26 14.03 13.37
N CYS A 117 -1.90 14.25 14.51
CA CYS A 117 -1.26 14.77 15.72
C CYS A 117 -0.66 13.66 16.61
N VAL A 118 -0.86 12.38 16.27
CA VAL A 118 -0.46 11.25 17.13
C VAL A 118 0.51 10.28 16.44
N GLY A 119 0.98 10.63 15.24
CA GLY A 119 2.07 9.95 14.55
C GLY A 119 1.70 8.57 13.98
N ILE A 120 0.44 8.40 13.58
CA ILE A 120 -0.10 7.17 12.98
C ILE A 120 0.40 7.00 11.53
N THR A 121 0.46 8.08 10.77
CA THR A 121 0.92 8.19 9.38
C THR A 121 2.35 7.70 9.17
N GLY A 122 3.19 7.72 10.20
CA GLY A 122 4.56 7.18 10.16
C GLY A 122 4.64 5.65 10.36
N LYS A 123 3.57 5.01 10.84
CA LYS A 123 3.51 3.55 11.11
C LYS A 123 2.50 2.82 10.25
N ARG A 124 1.60 3.54 9.58
CA ARG A 124 0.45 2.96 8.88
C ARG A 124 0.24 3.65 7.55
N SER A 125 0.07 2.84 6.51
CA SER A 125 -0.30 3.37 5.21
C SER A 125 -1.72 3.90 5.30
N LEU A 126 -1.93 5.16 4.86
CA LEU A 126 -3.27 5.61 4.51
C LEU A 126 -3.84 4.62 3.49
N CYS A 127 -5.13 4.32 3.59
CA CYS A 127 -5.82 3.68 2.48
C CYS A 127 -5.80 4.67 1.31
N THR A 128 -4.77 4.55 0.49
CA THR A 128 -4.61 5.29 -0.75
C THR A 128 -5.41 4.56 -1.83
N ALA A 129 -5.70 5.24 -2.94
CA ALA A 129 -6.35 4.62 -4.08
C ALA A 129 -5.73 3.26 -4.49
N PRO A 130 -4.39 3.09 -4.51
CA PRO A 130 -3.73 1.78 -4.65
C PRO A 130 -4.13 0.75 -3.58
N SER A 131 -4.01 1.09 -2.29
CA SER A 131 -4.33 0.17 -1.20
C SER A 131 -5.81 -0.20 -1.16
N LEU A 132 -6.70 0.71 -1.59
CA LEU A 132 -8.14 0.44 -1.75
C LEU A 132 -8.42 -0.61 -2.84
N LEU A 133 -7.59 -0.65 -3.88
CA LEU A 133 -7.65 -1.64 -4.95
C LEU A 133 -6.91 -2.94 -4.60
N GLY A 134 -6.41 -3.08 -3.37
CA GLY A 134 -5.60 -4.22 -2.95
C GLY A 134 -4.21 -4.24 -3.59
N ILE A 135 -3.71 -3.10 -4.06
CA ILE A 135 -2.43 -2.99 -4.76
C ILE A 135 -1.34 -2.56 -3.77
N ASP A 136 -0.29 -3.38 -3.70
CA ASP A 136 0.89 -3.05 -2.89
C ASP A 136 1.89 -2.21 -3.70
N ILE A 137 2.19 -1.01 -3.19
CA ILE A 137 3.15 -0.07 -3.77
C ILE A 137 4.53 -0.12 -3.09
N SER A 138 4.71 -1.00 -2.09
CA SER A 138 5.99 -1.20 -1.38
C SER A 138 7.15 -1.54 -2.33
N ASN A 139 6.82 -2.15 -3.47
CA ASN A 139 7.77 -2.61 -4.50
C ASN A 139 8.17 -1.50 -5.49
N ILE A 140 7.63 -0.30 -5.34
CA ILE A 140 7.87 0.86 -6.21
C ILE A 140 8.83 1.82 -5.50
N SER A 141 9.79 2.39 -6.23
CA SER A 141 10.70 3.37 -5.66
C SER A 141 9.96 4.65 -5.24
N LYS A 142 10.42 5.33 -4.18
CA LYS A 142 9.81 6.59 -3.69
C LYS A 142 9.67 7.65 -4.80
N ALA A 143 10.68 7.77 -5.66
CA ALA A 143 10.68 8.70 -6.79
C ALA A 143 9.64 8.37 -7.88
N GLN A 144 9.20 7.12 -7.97
CA GLN A 144 8.10 6.69 -8.85
C GLN A 144 6.74 6.77 -8.16
N GLN A 145 6.70 6.56 -6.84
CA GLN A 145 5.50 6.79 -6.02
C GLN A 145 5.05 8.26 -6.12
N ASP A 146 5.98 9.21 -6.07
CA ASP A 146 5.66 10.64 -6.23
C ASP A 146 5.13 11.00 -7.63
N LYS A 147 5.27 10.10 -8.61
CA LYS A 147 4.77 10.27 -9.99
C LYS A 147 3.48 9.49 -10.25
N LEU A 148 2.99 8.72 -9.27
CA LEU A 148 1.76 7.94 -9.37
C LEU A 148 0.55 8.83 -9.13
N GLU A 149 0.17 9.58 -10.17
CA GLU A 149 -1.06 10.37 -10.22
C GLU A 149 -1.93 9.92 -11.42
N GLY A 150 -3.26 9.87 -11.21
CA GLY A 150 -4.20 9.52 -12.27
C GLY A 150 -5.55 9.02 -11.76
N ASP A 151 -6.42 8.69 -12.72
CA ASP A 151 -7.73 8.12 -12.44
C ASP A 151 -7.64 6.75 -11.77
N LEU A 152 -8.56 6.48 -10.84
CA LEU A 152 -8.57 5.24 -10.04
C LEU A 152 -8.51 3.97 -10.90
N PHE A 153 -9.16 3.98 -12.05
CA PHE A 153 -9.21 2.84 -12.97
C PHE A 153 -7.93 2.66 -13.80
N GLU A 154 -7.11 3.70 -13.93
CA GLU A 154 -5.81 3.64 -14.62
C GLU A 154 -4.65 3.30 -13.67
N LEU A 155 -4.85 3.49 -12.36
CA LEU A 155 -3.83 3.26 -11.35
C LEU A 155 -3.27 1.83 -11.36
N PRO A 156 -4.06 0.74 -11.51
CA PRO A 156 -3.50 -0.61 -11.58
C PRO A 156 -2.45 -0.76 -12.67
N GLU A 157 -2.75 -0.28 -13.87
CA GLU A 157 -1.85 -0.39 -15.02
C GLU A 157 -0.62 0.52 -14.87
N LYS A 158 -0.81 1.73 -14.31
CA LYS A 158 0.30 2.64 -14.01
C LYS A 158 1.24 2.09 -12.94
N ILE A 159 0.69 1.46 -11.90
CA ILE A 159 1.45 0.83 -10.82
C ILE A 159 2.20 -0.39 -11.35
N GLU A 160 1.55 -1.24 -12.13
CA GLU A 160 2.21 -2.39 -12.77
C GLU A 160 3.39 -1.93 -13.61
N ARG A 161 3.22 -0.88 -14.43
CA ARG A 161 4.31 -0.27 -15.21
C ARG A 161 5.42 0.32 -14.34
N ALA A 162 5.07 1.00 -13.24
CA ALA A 162 6.03 1.60 -12.34
C ALA A 162 6.84 0.55 -11.54
N ALA A 163 6.21 -0.57 -11.19
CA ALA A 163 6.84 -1.70 -10.51
C ALA A 163 7.68 -2.58 -11.45
N ASP A 164 7.43 -2.54 -12.76
CA ASP A 164 8.15 -3.32 -13.76
C ASP A 164 9.48 -2.67 -14.18
N THR A 165 10.37 -2.44 -13.22
CA THR A 165 11.72 -1.90 -13.46
C THR A 165 12.82 -2.85 -13.03
N PRO A 166 14.03 -2.78 -13.64
CA PRO A 166 15.18 -3.58 -13.25
C PRO A 166 15.53 -3.52 -11.76
N SER A 167 15.42 -2.34 -11.17
CA SER A 167 15.68 -2.11 -9.74
C SER A 167 14.68 -2.87 -8.85
N SER A 168 13.40 -2.88 -9.21
CA SER A 168 12.38 -3.68 -8.52
C SER A 168 12.60 -5.17 -8.74
N TRP A 169 13.05 -5.58 -9.92
CA TRP A 169 13.34 -7.00 -10.21
C TRP A 169 14.52 -7.55 -9.41
N ILE A 170 15.52 -6.70 -9.12
CA ILE A 170 16.63 -7.04 -8.23
C ILE A 170 16.13 -7.30 -6.79
N ARG A 171 15.22 -6.46 -6.30
CA ARG A 171 14.69 -6.54 -4.92
C ARG A 171 13.61 -7.61 -4.75
N ASN A 172 13.02 -8.09 -5.85
CA ASN A 172 11.91 -9.04 -5.84
C ASN A 172 12.16 -10.28 -4.95
N ILE A 173 13.36 -10.87 -5.00
CA ILE A 173 13.67 -12.04 -4.16
C ILE A 173 13.50 -11.71 -2.67
N GLU A 174 13.95 -10.55 -2.22
CA GLU A 174 13.84 -10.15 -0.81
C GLU A 174 12.38 -9.92 -0.42
N ILE A 175 11.62 -9.23 -1.27
CA ILE A 175 10.18 -8.97 -1.09
C ILE A 175 9.41 -10.28 -0.94
N VAL A 176 9.56 -11.20 -1.89
CA VAL A 176 8.87 -12.48 -1.89
C VAL A 176 9.24 -13.32 -0.66
N ASN A 177 10.51 -13.29 -0.24
CA ASN A 177 10.93 -13.99 0.98
C ASN A 177 10.35 -13.38 2.25
N LEU A 178 10.24 -12.05 2.34
CA LEU A 178 9.62 -11.37 3.49
C LEU A 178 8.12 -11.70 3.55
N TRP A 179 7.42 -11.57 2.43
CA TRP A 179 6.00 -11.94 2.31
C TRP A 179 5.75 -13.40 2.72
N ALA A 180 6.53 -14.34 2.18
CA ALA A 180 6.38 -15.75 2.52
C ALA A 180 6.65 -16.05 4.00
N ARG A 181 7.61 -15.37 4.63
CA ARG A 181 7.88 -15.50 6.07
C ARG A 181 6.74 -14.99 6.93
N GLU A 182 6.16 -13.84 6.57
CA GLU A 182 5.00 -13.28 7.28
C GLU A 182 3.81 -14.25 7.24
N GLN A 183 3.58 -14.88 6.09
CA GLN A 183 2.48 -15.83 5.88
C GLN A 183 2.83 -17.29 6.21
N GLN A 184 4.06 -17.55 6.66
CA GLN A 184 4.59 -18.89 6.95
C GLN A 184 4.55 -19.88 5.77
N TYR A 185 4.70 -19.38 4.54
CA TYR A 185 4.80 -20.21 3.34
C TYR A 185 6.22 -20.72 3.10
N ASN A 186 6.30 -21.95 2.59
CA ASN A 186 7.51 -22.52 2.01
C ASN A 186 7.47 -22.38 0.49
N LEU A 187 8.43 -21.64 -0.07
CA LEU A 187 8.53 -21.37 -1.50
C LEU A 187 9.30 -22.44 -2.29
N HIS A 188 9.86 -23.45 -1.63
CA HIS A 188 10.71 -24.48 -2.24
C HIS A 188 11.86 -23.93 -3.09
N ASP A 189 12.43 -22.81 -2.65
CA ASP A 189 13.46 -22.06 -3.40
C ASP A 189 13.05 -21.69 -4.84
N ILE A 190 11.75 -21.66 -5.15
CA ILE A 190 11.27 -21.22 -6.45
C ILE A 190 11.48 -19.71 -6.58
N ASN A 191 12.00 -19.31 -7.74
CA ASN A 191 12.25 -17.93 -8.12
C ASN A 191 10.95 -17.24 -8.57
N PHE A 192 10.02 -17.09 -7.62
CA PHE A 192 8.78 -16.35 -7.85
C PHE A 192 9.02 -14.85 -7.99
N PHE A 193 8.17 -14.24 -8.80
CA PHE A 193 8.03 -12.80 -8.97
C PHE A 193 6.67 -12.38 -8.45
N GLN A 194 6.61 -11.49 -7.47
CA GLN A 194 5.34 -10.99 -6.96
C GLN A 194 4.92 -9.72 -7.70
N MET A 195 3.74 -9.76 -8.29
CA MET A 195 3.12 -8.62 -8.95
C MET A 195 2.45 -7.70 -7.91
N PRO A 196 2.27 -6.39 -8.21
CA PRO A 196 1.60 -5.47 -7.29
C PRO A 196 0.17 -5.86 -6.90
N ASP A 197 -0.50 -6.64 -7.75
CA ASP A 197 -1.84 -7.20 -7.51
C ASP A 197 -1.83 -8.50 -6.68
N GLY A 198 -0.66 -8.91 -6.19
CA GLY A 198 -0.47 -10.08 -5.33
C GLY A 198 -0.26 -11.41 -6.06
N ARG A 199 -0.33 -11.45 -7.40
CA ARG A 199 -0.02 -12.69 -8.15
C ARG A 199 1.45 -13.09 -8.01
N LEU A 200 1.73 -14.38 -7.92
CA LEU A 200 3.08 -14.93 -8.04
C LEU A 200 3.31 -15.48 -9.45
N ILE A 201 4.46 -15.14 -10.03
CA ILE A 201 4.83 -15.57 -11.38
C ILE A 201 6.20 -16.27 -11.32
N CYS A 202 6.28 -17.51 -11.81
CA CYS A 202 7.55 -18.17 -12.08
C CYS A 202 7.82 -18.14 -13.58
N ASN A 203 8.92 -17.52 -14.00
CA ASN A 203 9.32 -17.46 -15.41
C ASN A 203 10.05 -18.73 -15.84
N LEU A 204 9.77 -19.19 -17.06
CA LEU A 204 10.32 -20.42 -17.64
C LEU A 204 10.93 -20.14 -19.03
N PRO A 205 11.71 -21.09 -19.60
CA PRO A 205 12.18 -20.98 -20.97
C PRO A 205 11.05 -20.75 -21.98
N GLU A 206 11.40 -20.27 -23.17
CA GLU A 206 10.46 -20.08 -24.29
C GLU A 206 9.27 -19.15 -23.96
N ARG A 207 9.47 -18.22 -23.01
CA ARG A 207 8.44 -17.26 -22.54
C ARG A 207 7.24 -17.89 -21.85
N LYS A 208 7.35 -19.15 -21.41
CA LYS A 208 6.34 -19.79 -20.56
C LYS A 208 6.38 -19.20 -19.15
N LYS A 209 5.23 -19.22 -18.47
CA LYS A 209 5.07 -18.71 -17.10
C LYS A 209 4.10 -19.61 -16.34
N LEU A 210 4.41 -19.89 -15.09
CA LEU A 210 3.46 -20.42 -14.12
C LEU A 210 2.97 -19.27 -13.25
N ILE A 211 1.66 -19.15 -13.08
CA ILE A 211 1.05 -18.02 -12.38
C ILE A 211 0.16 -18.57 -11.27
N ILE A 212 0.46 -18.23 -10.03
CA ILE A 212 -0.43 -18.44 -8.89
C ILE A 212 -1.20 -17.13 -8.66
N PRO A 213 -2.53 -17.14 -8.71
CA PRO A 213 -3.33 -15.96 -8.41
C PRO A 213 -3.12 -15.43 -6.99
N CYS A 214 -3.54 -14.19 -6.75
CA CYS A 214 -3.56 -13.63 -5.40
C CYS A 214 -4.54 -14.44 -4.51
N PRO A 215 -4.16 -14.79 -3.27
CA PRO A 215 -5.06 -15.49 -2.36
C PRO A 215 -6.23 -14.61 -1.90
N ASP A 216 -7.36 -15.25 -1.62
CA ASP A 216 -8.48 -14.62 -0.92
C ASP A 216 -8.15 -14.33 0.55
N GLU A 217 -9.07 -13.67 1.27
CA GLU A 217 -8.91 -13.32 2.69
C GLU A 217 -8.68 -14.53 3.61
N LEU A 218 -8.99 -15.73 3.14
CA LEU A 218 -8.80 -16.99 3.86
C LEU A 218 -7.53 -17.72 3.43
N GLY A 219 -6.70 -17.11 2.58
CA GLY A 219 -5.44 -17.69 2.09
C GLY A 219 -5.62 -18.69 0.96
N ASN A 220 -6.78 -18.74 0.29
CA ASN A 220 -7.06 -19.70 -0.79
C ASN A 220 -6.92 -19.06 -2.17
N VAL A 221 -6.48 -19.88 -3.13
CA VAL A 221 -6.37 -19.52 -4.55
C VAL A 221 -7.18 -20.47 -5.41
N ILE A 222 -7.54 -20.02 -6.62
CA ILE A 222 -8.06 -20.90 -7.67
C ILE A 222 -6.88 -21.23 -8.58
N TYR A 223 -6.32 -22.43 -8.42
CA TYR A 223 -5.21 -22.92 -9.24
C TYR A 223 -5.65 -24.17 -9.99
N ASN A 224 -5.35 -24.24 -11.30
CA ASN A 224 -5.79 -25.32 -12.19
C ASN A 224 -7.31 -25.63 -12.11
N GLY A 225 -8.13 -24.58 -11.94
CA GLY A 225 -9.59 -24.70 -11.87
C GLY A 225 -10.15 -25.23 -10.54
N SER A 226 -9.29 -25.49 -9.55
CA SER A 226 -9.70 -25.97 -8.22
C SER A 226 -9.35 -24.95 -7.14
N ARG A 227 -10.23 -24.79 -6.15
CA ARG A 227 -9.94 -23.97 -4.96
C ARG A 227 -9.03 -24.76 -4.04
N THR A 228 -7.90 -24.18 -3.68
CA THR A 228 -6.88 -24.78 -2.80
C THR A 228 -6.24 -23.69 -1.95
N ASP A 229 -5.59 -24.05 -0.86
CA ASP A 229 -4.80 -23.09 -0.09
C ASP A 229 -3.53 -22.70 -0.84
N MET A 230 -2.98 -21.52 -0.51
CA MET A 230 -1.80 -20.98 -1.19
C MET A 230 -0.58 -21.91 -1.12
N GLN A 231 -0.38 -22.62 0.00
CA GLN A 231 0.76 -23.53 0.15
C GLN A 231 0.61 -24.74 -0.79
N SER A 232 -0.57 -25.34 -0.85
CA SER A 232 -0.87 -26.43 -1.79
C SER A 232 -0.69 -26.02 -3.26
N ALA A 233 -1.03 -24.77 -3.62
CA ALA A 233 -0.75 -24.26 -4.97
C ALA A 233 0.76 -24.12 -5.24
N ILE A 234 1.53 -23.63 -4.28
CA ILE A 234 2.99 -23.55 -4.37
C ILE A 234 3.61 -24.95 -4.51
N ASP A 235 3.14 -25.92 -3.72
CA ASP A 235 3.61 -27.31 -3.77
C ASP A 235 3.30 -27.97 -5.12
N THR A 236 2.13 -27.65 -5.69
CA THR A 236 1.74 -28.12 -7.02
C THR A 236 2.66 -27.54 -8.09
N VAL A 237 2.96 -26.24 -8.04
CA VAL A 237 3.92 -25.60 -8.94
C VAL A 237 5.30 -26.23 -8.79
N TYR A 238 5.77 -26.47 -7.57
CA TYR A 238 7.06 -27.12 -7.33
C TYR A 238 7.13 -28.52 -7.96
N THR A 239 6.06 -29.31 -7.83
CA THR A 239 5.97 -30.64 -8.43
C THR A 239 6.02 -30.55 -9.96
N GLU A 240 5.23 -29.65 -10.56
CA GLU A 240 5.20 -29.41 -12.00
C GLU A 240 6.56 -28.96 -12.55
N LEU A 241 7.27 -28.11 -11.81
CA LEU A 241 8.62 -27.64 -12.15
C LEU A 241 9.64 -28.77 -12.17
N ASN A 242 9.60 -29.67 -11.18
CA ASN A 242 10.51 -30.81 -11.12
C ASN A 242 10.21 -31.85 -12.21
N GLU A 243 8.94 -32.09 -12.51
CA GLU A 243 8.53 -33.08 -13.50
C GLU A 243 8.79 -32.62 -14.94
N ASN A 244 8.44 -31.37 -15.25
CA ASN A 244 8.38 -30.88 -16.63
C ASN A 244 9.49 -29.88 -16.99
N TYR A 245 10.18 -29.31 -15.99
CA TYR A 245 11.12 -28.20 -16.18
C TYR A 245 12.46 -28.38 -15.45
N SER A 246 12.81 -29.61 -15.06
CA SER A 246 14.06 -29.94 -14.35
C SER A 246 15.33 -29.50 -15.11
N ASP A 247 15.34 -29.61 -16.44
CA ASP A 247 16.45 -29.14 -17.28
C ASP A 247 16.68 -27.62 -17.21
N SER A 248 15.68 -26.87 -16.74
CA SER A 248 15.70 -25.40 -16.63
C SER A 248 15.82 -24.88 -15.19
N GLU A 249 16.22 -25.75 -14.26
CA GLU A 249 16.40 -25.40 -12.84
C GLU A 249 17.29 -24.18 -12.61
N TYR A 250 18.25 -23.89 -13.48
CA TYR A 250 19.09 -22.69 -13.37
C TYR A 250 18.32 -21.36 -13.47
N ILE A 251 17.06 -21.39 -13.96
CA ILE A 251 16.17 -20.23 -14.08
C ILE A 251 15.28 -20.10 -12.85
N TRP A 252 14.62 -21.19 -12.46
CA TRP A 252 13.56 -21.18 -11.47
C TRP A 252 14.01 -21.61 -10.07
N ASN A 253 15.14 -22.33 -9.91
CA ASN A 253 15.65 -22.75 -8.60
C ASN A 253 16.66 -21.72 -8.06
N LEU A 254 16.28 -21.00 -7.01
CA LEU A 254 17.09 -19.97 -6.36
C LEU A 254 18.34 -20.55 -5.70
N GLU A 255 18.30 -21.74 -5.13
CA GLU A 255 19.46 -22.34 -4.49
C GLU A 255 20.57 -22.58 -5.52
N LYS A 256 20.21 -23.15 -6.68
CA LYS A 256 21.13 -23.37 -7.80
C LYS A 256 21.61 -22.04 -8.39
N ALA A 257 20.73 -21.06 -8.55
CA ALA A 257 21.08 -19.73 -9.05
C ALA A 257 22.02 -18.96 -8.11
N LYS A 258 21.83 -19.08 -6.78
CA LYS A 258 22.66 -18.41 -5.75
C LYS A 258 24.10 -18.93 -5.73
N ARG A 259 24.34 -20.23 -5.99
CA ARG A 259 25.69 -20.83 -6.01
C ARG A 259 26.63 -20.15 -7.01
N TRP A 260 26.12 -19.74 -8.17
CA TRP A 260 26.86 -18.99 -9.20
C TRP A 260 26.60 -17.48 -9.18
N GLY A 261 25.59 -17.07 -8.41
CA GLY A 261 24.99 -15.75 -8.45
C GLY A 261 25.79 -14.63 -7.79
N ARG A 262 26.68 -14.96 -6.84
CA ARG A 262 27.48 -13.99 -6.07
C ARG A 262 28.63 -13.35 -6.85
N TYR A 263 29.00 -13.94 -7.98
CA TYR A 263 30.06 -13.39 -8.84
C TYR A 263 29.58 -12.14 -9.58
N PRO A 264 30.49 -11.23 -9.97
CA PRO A 264 30.15 -10.13 -10.86
C PRO A 264 29.50 -10.61 -12.16
N ALA A 265 28.52 -9.85 -12.64
CA ALA A 265 27.85 -10.13 -13.91
C ALA A 265 28.87 -10.17 -15.06
N SER A 266 28.67 -11.09 -16.01
CA SER A 266 29.57 -11.18 -17.16
C SER A 266 29.36 -10.02 -18.13
N ASP A 267 30.41 -9.65 -18.88
CA ASP A 267 30.33 -8.61 -19.92
C ASP A 267 29.22 -8.87 -20.93
N LYS A 268 28.97 -10.16 -21.26
CA LYS A 268 27.86 -10.56 -22.13
C LYS A 268 26.50 -10.21 -21.53
N GLN A 269 26.30 -10.46 -20.23
CA GLN A 269 25.05 -10.12 -19.55
C GLN A 269 24.89 -8.60 -19.45
N ILE A 270 25.94 -7.89 -19.04
CA ILE A 270 25.92 -6.42 -18.93
C ILE A 270 25.58 -5.79 -20.29
N ASN A 271 26.24 -6.20 -21.38
CA ASN A 271 25.98 -5.68 -22.72
C ASN A 271 24.56 -6.00 -23.20
N LEU A 272 24.03 -7.18 -22.88
CA LEU A 272 22.67 -7.55 -23.21
C LEU A 272 21.63 -6.70 -22.45
N ILE A 273 21.86 -6.46 -21.16
CA ILE A 273 21.02 -5.60 -20.33
C ILE A 273 21.08 -4.15 -20.83
N LYS A 274 22.28 -3.59 -21.06
CA LYS A 274 22.45 -2.23 -21.63
C LYS A 274 21.69 -2.05 -22.95
N ARG A 275 21.66 -3.09 -23.80
CA ARG A 275 20.94 -3.05 -25.07
C ARG A 275 19.42 -3.02 -24.89
N LYS A 276 18.90 -3.71 -23.86
CA LYS A 276 17.46 -3.93 -23.66
C LYS A 276 16.81 -2.98 -22.65
N CYS A 277 17.56 -2.49 -21.67
CA CYS A 277 17.12 -1.59 -20.60
C CYS A 277 17.81 -0.21 -20.75
N ARG A 278 17.57 0.46 -21.90
CA ARG A 278 18.33 1.67 -22.29
C ARG A 278 18.09 2.91 -21.42
N ASN A 279 16.98 2.95 -20.67
CA ASN A 279 16.52 4.15 -19.94
C ASN A 279 16.46 3.94 -18.42
N GLU A 280 17.15 2.92 -17.88
CA GLU A 280 17.03 2.51 -16.48
C GLU A 280 18.35 2.80 -15.72
N GLU A 281 18.24 3.36 -14.52
CA GLU A 281 19.38 3.59 -13.62
C GLU A 281 19.82 2.28 -12.97
N ILE A 282 20.69 1.54 -13.66
CA ILE A 282 21.30 0.30 -13.16
C ILE A 282 22.77 0.57 -12.89
N ASP A 283 23.20 0.34 -11.64
CA ASP A 283 24.62 0.27 -11.31
C ASP A 283 25.20 -1.05 -11.86
N PHE A 284 25.84 -0.95 -13.03
CA PHE A 284 26.46 -2.09 -13.69
C PHE A 284 27.75 -2.56 -13.03
N ASP A 285 28.40 -1.72 -12.22
CA ASP A 285 29.70 -2.03 -11.62
C ASP A 285 29.53 -2.93 -10.39
N SER A 286 28.41 -2.82 -9.68
CA SER A 286 28.04 -3.67 -8.55
C SER A 286 27.14 -4.85 -8.91
N LEU A 287 26.74 -4.98 -10.18
CA LEU A 287 25.75 -5.97 -10.61
C LEU A 287 26.27 -7.40 -10.52
N THR A 288 25.59 -8.23 -9.74
CA THR A 288 25.91 -9.66 -9.59
C THR A 288 25.29 -10.50 -10.71
N LYS A 289 25.80 -11.72 -10.94
CA LYS A 289 25.23 -12.67 -11.90
C LYS A 289 23.78 -13.02 -11.59
N LEU A 290 23.41 -13.11 -10.31
CA LEU A 290 22.03 -13.38 -9.90
C LEU A 290 21.13 -12.22 -10.30
N GLN A 291 21.51 -10.98 -9.98
CA GLN A 291 20.76 -9.78 -10.33
C GLN A 291 20.64 -9.61 -11.85
N ALA A 292 21.73 -9.83 -12.58
CA ALA A 292 21.71 -9.83 -14.04
C ALA A 292 20.78 -10.91 -14.61
N SER A 293 20.74 -12.10 -14.00
CA SER A 293 19.83 -13.18 -14.37
C SER A 293 18.36 -12.80 -14.11
N GLN A 294 18.06 -12.18 -12.95
CA GLN A 294 16.71 -11.67 -12.63
C GLN A 294 16.23 -10.68 -13.70
N ILE A 295 17.08 -9.72 -14.08
CA ILE A 295 16.76 -8.74 -15.12
C ILE A 295 16.53 -9.43 -16.46
N LEU A 296 17.45 -10.30 -16.88
CA LEU A 296 17.37 -10.96 -18.18
C LEU A 296 16.19 -11.91 -18.28
N ASN A 297 15.86 -12.66 -17.23
CA ASN A 297 14.71 -13.55 -17.21
C ASN A 297 13.40 -12.77 -17.40
N ARG A 298 13.30 -11.58 -16.80
CA ARG A 298 12.12 -10.71 -16.95
C ARG A 298 12.06 -10.07 -18.35
N VAL A 299 13.17 -9.57 -18.86
CA VAL A 299 13.27 -8.91 -20.18
C VAL A 299 13.12 -9.88 -21.35
N MET A 300 13.59 -11.12 -21.20
CA MET A 300 13.52 -12.14 -22.25
C MET A 300 12.24 -12.99 -22.19
N GLY A 301 11.64 -13.11 -20.99
CA GLY A 301 10.34 -13.74 -20.75
C GLY A 301 9.13 -12.83 -21.01
N GLY A 302 9.36 -11.54 -21.27
CA GLY A 302 8.38 -10.58 -21.79
C GLY A 302 8.12 -10.69 -23.29
#